data_AF-A0AB38ZET9-F1
#
_entry.id   AF-A0AB38ZET9-F1
#
_cell.length_a   1.000
_cell.length_b   1.000
_cell.length_c   1.000
_cell.angle_alpha   90.00
_cell.angle_beta   90.00
_cell.angle_gamma   90.00
#
_symmetry.space_group_name_H-M   'P 1'
#
loop_
_entity.id
_entity.type
_entity.pdbx_description
1 polymer ?
#
loop_
_entity_poly.entity_id
_entity_poly.type
_entity_poly.pdbx_seq_one_letter_code
_entity_poly.pdbx_strand_id
1 'polypeptide(L)'
;MQVDRAPLNNMKALLGLILCTFVSTTLAEESTAYAFIRGNPVRKIFDRWLPKGLPPNTDFTYELRTTPDMKIELHCPYISLHQDGEPCSKYLFRIIDGDYTEDVCERVKKFRYKSKTNNLKIQIKTGDKYLKVQPRCSGLPYK
;
A
#
# COMPACT_ATOMS: atom_id res chain seq x y z
N MET A 1 -22.76 -79.83 21.81
CA MET A 1 -22.90 -78.63 22.65
C MET A 1 -21.69 -77.77 22.38
N GLN A 2 -21.76 -76.49 22.04
CA GLN A 2 -22.85 -75.56 21.78
C GLN A 2 -22.18 -74.45 20.94
N VAL A 3 -22.79 -74.10 19.81
CA VAL A 3 -22.39 -73.00 18.94
C VAL A 3 -22.78 -71.72 19.65
N ASP A 4 -21.91 -70.70 19.70
CA ASP A 4 -22.37 -69.33 19.90
C ASP A 4 -21.57 -68.32 19.06
N ARG A 5 -22.35 -67.40 18.47
CA ARG A 5 -21.98 -66.40 17.48
C ARG A 5 -21.40 -65.14 18.12
N ALA A 6 -20.62 -64.41 17.33
CA ALA A 6 -20.16 -63.03 17.61
C ALA A 6 -21.33 -62.05 17.81
N PRO A 7 -21.08 -60.84 18.38
CA PRO A 7 -20.98 -59.67 17.49
C PRO A 7 -20.06 -58.51 17.93
N LEU A 8 -19.75 -57.68 16.92
CA LEU A 8 -19.33 -56.27 16.86
C LEU A 8 -18.97 -55.51 18.16
N ASN A 9 -17.78 -54.89 18.18
CA ASN A 9 -17.58 -53.43 18.20
C ASN A 9 -16.11 -53.07 18.43
N ASN A 10 -15.56 -52.13 17.64
CA ASN A 10 -14.84 -50.94 18.11
C ASN A 10 -14.17 -50.19 16.94
N MET A 11 -14.81 -49.09 16.53
CA MET A 11 -14.18 -47.98 15.82
C MET A 11 -13.11 -47.32 16.69
N LYS A 12 -12.01 -46.85 16.08
CA LYS A 12 -11.22 -45.62 16.36
C LYS A 12 -9.90 -45.72 15.60
N ALA A 13 -9.81 -45.14 14.40
CA ALA A 13 -9.31 -43.77 14.17
C ALA A 13 -7.83 -43.60 14.56
N LEU A 14 -6.94 -43.63 13.55
CA LEU A 14 -5.62 -43.00 13.63
C LEU A 14 -5.16 -42.63 12.20
N LEU A 15 -5.90 -41.68 11.61
CA LEU A 15 -5.36 -40.74 10.62
C LEU A 15 -4.59 -39.68 11.42
N GLY A 16 -3.27 -39.66 11.33
CA GLY A 16 -2.47 -38.70 12.08
C GLY A 16 -1.08 -38.53 11.50
N LEU A 17 -0.97 -37.60 10.55
CA LEU A 17 0.11 -36.61 10.34
C LEU A 17 0.26 -36.30 8.84
N ILE A 18 -0.65 -35.48 8.30
CA ILE A 18 -0.29 -34.60 7.19
C ILE A 18 -0.03 -33.25 7.84
N LEU A 19 1.23 -33.02 8.20
CA LEU A 19 1.73 -31.72 8.65
C LEU A 19 1.73 -30.79 7.42
N CYS A 20 0.57 -30.22 7.10
CA CYS A 20 0.48 -29.09 6.18
C CYS A 20 1.10 -27.88 6.88
N THR A 21 2.42 -27.76 6.82
CA THR A 21 3.10 -26.50 7.10
C THR A 21 2.76 -25.55 5.95
N PHE A 22 1.62 -24.89 6.05
CA PHE A 22 1.37 -23.66 5.30
C PHE A 22 2.36 -22.62 5.85
N VAL A 23 3.52 -22.54 5.21
CA VAL A 23 4.39 -21.37 5.34
C VAL A 23 3.63 -20.23 4.68
N SER A 24 2.82 -19.51 5.45
CA SER A 24 2.21 -18.27 5.01
C SER A 24 3.33 -17.25 4.86
N THR A 25 3.98 -17.21 3.70
CA THR A 25 4.79 -16.06 3.31
C THR A 25 3.84 -14.88 3.17
N THR A 26 3.82 -14.01 4.17
CA THR A 26 3.20 -12.68 4.09
C THR A 26 4.01 -11.85 3.10
N LEU A 27 3.77 -12.01 1.80
CA LEU A 27 4.21 -11.02 0.82
C LEU A 27 3.41 -9.74 1.08
N ALA A 28 4.11 -8.63 1.30
CA ALA A 28 3.48 -7.32 1.23
C ALA A 28 2.91 -7.17 -0.19
N GLU A 29 1.59 -7.01 -0.30
CA GLU A 29 0.91 -6.92 -1.59
C GLU A 29 1.18 -5.52 -2.18
N GLU A 30 2.13 -5.43 -3.12
CA GLU A 30 2.38 -4.20 -3.86
C GLU A 30 1.17 -3.89 -4.74
N SER A 31 0.51 -2.77 -4.46
CA SER A 31 -0.72 -2.36 -5.14
C SER A 31 -0.50 -1.06 -5.89
N THR A 32 -0.95 -0.99 -7.14
CA THR A 32 -0.77 0.18 -8.00
C THR A 32 -2.09 0.70 -8.55
N ALA A 33 -2.32 2.01 -8.45
CA ALA A 33 -3.41 2.72 -9.09
C ALA A 33 -2.86 3.83 -10.01
N TYR A 34 -3.65 4.26 -10.98
CA TYR A 34 -3.26 5.36 -11.88
C TYR A 34 -4.41 6.31 -12.20
N ALA A 35 -4.07 7.55 -12.54
CA ALA A 35 -5.00 8.52 -13.12
C ALA A 35 -4.32 9.34 -14.22
N PHE A 36 -5.10 9.64 -15.26
CA PHE A 36 -4.70 10.55 -16.33
C PHE A 36 -5.35 11.93 -16.12
N ILE A 37 -4.55 12.98 -16.12
CA ILE A 37 -4.94 14.36 -15.85
C ILE A 37 -5.03 15.13 -17.18
N ARG A 38 -6.24 15.54 -17.60
CA ARG A 38 -6.46 16.42 -18.77
C ARG A 38 -7.21 17.66 -18.34
N GLY A 39 -6.48 18.74 -18.04
CA GLY A 39 -7.03 20.05 -17.66
C GLY A 39 -7.65 20.14 -16.26
N ASN A 40 -8.32 19.08 -15.79
CA ASN A 40 -8.91 19.04 -14.45
C ASN A 40 -7.96 18.41 -13.42
N PRO A 41 -7.85 18.97 -12.21
CA PRO A 41 -6.98 18.45 -11.18
C PRO A 41 -7.51 17.14 -10.58
N VAL A 42 -6.61 16.19 -10.29
CA VAL A 42 -6.94 15.03 -9.47
C VAL A 42 -6.84 15.45 -8.01
N ARG A 43 -7.93 15.27 -7.26
CA ARG A 43 -7.99 15.59 -5.83
C ARG A 43 -8.07 14.32 -5.01
N LYS A 44 -7.58 14.36 -3.78
CA LYS A 44 -7.73 13.28 -2.79
C LYS A 44 -7.22 11.93 -3.32
N ILE A 45 -6.00 11.94 -3.84
CA ILE A 45 -5.34 10.81 -4.53
C ILE A 45 -5.55 9.47 -3.80
N PHE A 46 -5.43 9.46 -2.47
CA PHE A 46 -5.50 8.24 -1.66
C PHE A 46 -6.89 7.94 -1.08
N ASP A 47 -7.82 8.90 -1.00
CA ASP A 47 -9.10 8.73 -0.29
C ASP A 47 -9.97 7.63 -0.89
N ARG A 48 -9.88 7.40 -2.20
CA ARG A 48 -10.63 6.32 -2.86
C ARG A 48 -10.11 4.93 -2.49
N TRP A 49 -8.80 4.80 -2.32
CA TRP A 49 -8.11 3.51 -2.18
C TRP A 49 -7.87 3.14 -0.72
N LEU A 50 -7.66 4.15 0.11
CA LEU A 50 -7.32 4.01 1.52
C LEU A 50 -8.32 4.85 2.36
N PRO A 51 -9.64 4.68 2.24
CA PRO A 51 -10.63 5.61 2.82
C PRO A 51 -10.63 5.63 4.36
N LYS A 52 -10.12 4.58 5.01
CA LYS A 52 -10.13 4.43 6.46
C LYS A 52 -8.79 4.81 7.11
N GLY A 53 -7.77 5.11 6.33
CA GLY A 53 -6.38 5.22 6.77
C GLY A 53 -5.49 4.21 6.04
N LEU A 54 -4.25 4.08 6.50
CA LEU A 54 -3.23 3.21 5.90
C LEU A 54 -3.08 1.94 6.74
N PRO A 55 -3.45 0.76 6.21
CA PRO A 55 -3.21 -0.53 6.86
C PRO A 55 -1.72 -0.76 7.14
N PRO A 56 -1.37 -1.67 8.08
CA PRO A 56 -0.01 -2.18 8.21
C PRO A 56 0.51 -2.79 6.91
N ASN A 57 1.83 -2.73 6.71
CA ASN A 57 2.55 -3.36 5.60
C ASN A 57 1.98 -2.99 4.22
N THR A 58 1.44 -1.78 4.11
CA THR A 58 0.96 -1.25 2.83
C THR A 58 2.17 -0.89 1.98
N ASP A 59 2.17 -1.33 0.73
CA ASP A 59 3.02 -0.79 -0.31
C ASP A 59 2.11 -0.39 -1.48
N PHE A 60 1.76 0.89 -1.55
CA PHE A 60 0.78 1.41 -2.51
C PHE A 60 1.41 2.50 -3.36
N THR A 61 1.39 2.32 -4.68
CA THR A 61 1.86 3.30 -5.65
C THR A 61 0.69 3.92 -6.42
N TYR A 62 0.65 5.24 -6.49
CA TYR A 62 -0.28 5.99 -7.31
C TYR A 62 0.46 6.71 -8.43
N GLU A 63 0.11 6.42 -9.68
CA GLU A 63 0.71 7.01 -10.86
C GLU A 63 -0.18 8.11 -11.45
N LEU A 64 0.32 9.33 -11.50
CA LEU A 64 -0.30 10.46 -12.19
C LEU A 64 0.35 10.63 -13.56
N ARG A 65 -0.45 10.65 -14.62
CA ARG A 65 0.03 10.91 -15.99
C ARG A 65 -0.66 12.15 -16.56
N THR A 66 0.05 12.93 -17.35
CA THR A 66 -0.51 14.04 -18.14
C THR A 66 -0.06 13.95 -19.61
N THR A 67 -0.51 14.89 -20.45
CA THR A 67 -0.09 14.97 -21.86
C THR A 67 1.43 15.22 -21.97
N PRO A 68 2.09 14.80 -23.08
CA PRO A 68 3.55 14.90 -23.22
C PRO A 68 4.13 16.32 -23.11
N ASP A 69 3.33 17.34 -23.40
CA ASP A 69 3.68 18.76 -23.34
C ASP A 69 3.46 19.40 -21.97
N MET A 70 2.98 18.64 -20.99
CA MET A 70 2.65 19.12 -19.65
C MET A 70 3.43 18.36 -18.58
N LYS A 71 3.55 18.99 -17.42
CA LYS A 71 4.12 18.44 -16.18
C LYS A 71 3.07 18.44 -15.08
N ILE A 72 3.40 17.90 -13.91
CA ILE A 72 2.47 17.68 -12.80
C ILE A 72 2.98 18.43 -11.57
N GLU A 73 2.17 19.34 -11.04
CA GLU A 73 2.38 19.93 -9.72
C GLU A 73 1.60 19.11 -8.70
N LEU A 74 2.31 18.50 -7.76
CA LEU A 74 1.76 17.80 -6.62
C LEU A 74 1.68 18.76 -5.43
N HIS A 75 0.49 18.86 -4.84
CA HIS A 75 0.27 19.64 -3.63
C HIS A 75 -0.28 18.74 -2.53
N CYS A 76 0.44 18.66 -1.42
CA CYS A 76 0.02 17.94 -0.22
C CYS A 76 0.01 18.90 0.96
N PRO A 77 -1.16 19.37 1.44
CA PRO A 77 -1.23 20.29 2.57
C PRO A 77 -0.57 19.74 3.84
N TYR A 78 -0.61 18.42 4.00
CA TYR A 78 0.03 17.73 5.12
C TYR A 78 0.41 16.29 4.76
N ILE A 79 1.65 15.93 5.05
CA ILE A 79 2.18 14.57 4.99
C ILE A 79 2.58 14.20 6.41
N SER A 80 2.06 13.09 6.93
CA SER A 80 2.33 12.64 8.29
C SER A 80 2.36 11.13 8.35
N LEU A 81 3.46 10.57 7.85
CA LEU A 81 3.74 9.15 7.96
C LEU A 81 4.70 8.83 9.11
N HIS A 82 5.44 9.84 9.62
CA HIS A 82 6.42 9.65 10.68
C HIS A 82 5.80 9.10 11.97
N GLN A 83 6.35 7.98 12.42
CA GLN A 83 6.20 7.51 13.79
C GLN A 83 7.52 7.76 14.51
N ASP A 84 7.41 8.40 15.68
CA ASP A 84 8.58 8.79 16.47
C ASP A 84 9.41 7.55 16.82
N GLY A 85 10.69 7.54 16.42
CA GLY A 85 11.63 6.43 16.64
C GLY A 85 11.62 5.31 15.59
N GLU A 86 10.79 5.38 14.54
CA GLU A 86 10.81 4.41 13.44
C GLU A 86 11.71 4.88 12.28
N PRO A 87 12.42 3.95 11.59
CA PRO A 87 13.24 4.31 10.44
C PRO A 87 12.37 4.73 9.24
N CYS A 88 12.88 5.69 8.47
CA CYS A 88 12.29 6.17 7.21
C CYS A 88 12.01 5.04 6.20
N SER A 89 12.74 3.92 6.29
CA SER A 89 12.53 2.75 5.45
C SER A 89 11.19 2.02 5.70
N LYS A 90 10.55 2.21 6.86
CA LYS A 90 9.26 1.56 7.19
C LYS A 90 8.06 2.43 6.83
N TYR A 91 8.13 3.73 7.14
CA TYR A 91 7.04 4.67 6.92
C TYR A 91 7.50 5.77 5.98
N LEU A 92 7.06 5.68 4.73
CA LEU A 92 7.66 6.42 3.63
C LEU A 92 6.59 7.00 2.71
N PHE A 93 6.75 8.27 2.36
CA PHE A 93 6.09 8.90 1.23
C PHE A 93 7.16 9.16 0.17
N ARG A 94 7.16 8.38 -0.91
CA ARG A 94 8.17 8.47 -1.97
C ARG A 94 7.60 9.10 -3.22
N ILE A 95 8.36 9.99 -3.82
CA ILE A 95 8.10 10.58 -5.13
C ILE A 95 9.08 9.97 -6.12
N ILE A 96 8.56 9.51 -7.26
CA ILE A 96 9.36 8.96 -8.35
C ILE A 96 8.96 9.71 -9.63
N ASP A 97 9.93 10.40 -10.24
CA ASP A 97 9.75 11.27 -11.39
C ASP A 97 10.88 11.02 -12.40
N GLY A 98 10.64 10.07 -13.31
CA GLY A 98 11.69 9.52 -14.17
C GLY A 98 12.79 8.85 -13.34
N ASP A 99 14.02 9.30 -13.50
CA ASP A 99 15.19 8.80 -12.77
C ASP A 99 15.37 9.44 -11.39
N TYR A 100 14.56 10.45 -11.06
CA TYR A 100 14.62 11.12 -9.76
C TYR A 100 13.71 10.42 -8.76
N THR A 101 14.24 10.18 -7.55
CA THR A 101 13.48 9.66 -6.41
C THR A 101 13.73 10.52 -5.18
N GLU A 102 12.66 10.84 -4.45
CA GLU A 102 12.71 11.60 -3.20
C GLU A 102 11.85 10.94 -2.12
N ASP A 103 12.43 10.79 -0.94
CA ASP A 103 11.79 10.15 0.21
C ASP A 103 11.41 11.20 1.25
N VAL A 104 10.12 11.27 1.59
CA VAL A 104 9.57 12.15 2.62
C VAL A 104 9.09 11.28 3.79
N CYS A 105 9.83 11.34 4.89
CA CYS A 105 9.60 10.50 6.07
C CYS A 105 9.24 11.27 7.33
N GLU A 106 9.28 12.60 7.26
CA GLU A 106 8.94 13.49 8.38
C GLU A 106 7.52 14.04 8.23
N ARG A 107 7.06 14.74 9.27
CA ARG A 107 5.80 15.50 9.20
C ARG A 107 6.04 16.79 8.43
N VAL A 108 5.50 16.88 7.22
CA VAL A 108 5.68 18.06 6.36
C VAL A 108 4.35 18.77 6.14
N LYS A 109 4.34 20.09 6.33
CA LYS A 109 3.18 20.96 6.04
C LYS A 109 3.41 21.69 4.72
N LYS A 110 2.33 21.90 3.96
CA LYS A 110 2.32 22.65 2.69
C LYS A 110 3.35 22.13 1.68
N PHE A 111 3.52 20.81 1.61
CA PHE A 111 4.44 20.19 0.68
C PHE A 111 3.98 20.43 -0.76
N ARG A 112 4.93 20.86 -1.61
CA ARG A 112 4.71 21.08 -3.04
C ARG A 112 5.87 20.49 -3.81
N TYR A 113 5.54 19.81 -4.89
CA TYR A 113 6.51 19.23 -5.80
C TYR A 113 6.11 19.51 -7.25
N LYS A 114 7.08 19.87 -8.09
CA LYS A 114 6.90 20.13 -9.51
C LYS A 114 7.69 19.10 -10.30
N SER A 115 6.98 18.25 -11.05
CA SER A 115 7.63 17.19 -11.80
C SER A 115 8.42 17.72 -12.99
N LYS A 116 9.48 17.02 -13.35
CA LYS A 116 10.30 17.22 -14.55
C LYS A 116 9.71 16.48 -15.74
N THR A 117 9.03 15.36 -15.50
CA THR A 117 8.39 14.56 -16.54
C THR A 117 6.86 14.76 -16.55
N ASN A 118 6.19 14.16 -17.55
CA ASN A 118 4.73 14.09 -17.65
C ASN A 118 4.15 12.90 -16.87
N ASN A 119 4.96 12.20 -16.06
CA ASN A 119 4.59 11.02 -15.31
C ASN A 119 5.16 11.09 -13.88
N LEU A 120 4.28 11.16 -12.89
CA LEU A 120 4.66 11.25 -11.49
C LEU A 120 4.08 10.07 -10.72
N LYS A 121 4.95 9.23 -10.15
CA LYS A 121 4.54 8.15 -9.24
C LYS A 121 4.72 8.60 -7.80
N ILE A 122 3.75 8.26 -6.97
CA ILE A 122 3.73 8.57 -5.54
C ILE A 122 3.50 7.26 -4.80
N GLN A 123 4.49 6.82 -4.03
CA GLN A 123 4.44 5.58 -3.27
C GLN A 123 4.25 5.88 -1.78
N ILE A 124 3.37 5.13 -1.14
CA ILE A 124 3.22 5.10 0.32
C ILE A 124 3.60 3.72 0.80
N LYS A 125 4.57 3.67 1.72
CA LYS A 125 4.90 2.46 2.48
C LYS A 125 4.59 2.64 3.95
N THR A 126 4.04 1.60 4.58
CA THR A 126 3.83 1.54 6.03
C THR A 126 4.47 0.31 6.64
N GLY A 127 4.91 0.44 7.90
CA GLY A 127 5.37 -0.66 8.72
C GLY A 127 4.22 -1.48 9.32
N ASP A 128 4.48 -2.12 10.46
CA ASP A 128 3.59 -3.06 11.15
C ASP A 128 2.40 -2.42 11.87
N LYS A 129 2.40 -1.10 12.06
CA LYS A 129 1.29 -0.38 12.70
C LYS A 129 0.39 0.33 11.71
N TYR A 130 -0.90 0.32 12.03
CA TYR A 130 -1.95 1.05 11.33
C TYR A 130 -1.78 2.57 11.50
N LEU A 131 -1.94 3.33 10.41
CA LEU A 131 -2.00 4.80 10.47
C LEU A 131 -3.40 5.30 10.16
N LYS A 132 -4.00 6.02 11.12
CA LYS A 132 -5.36 6.57 10.96
C LYS A 132 -5.46 7.68 9.91
N VAL A 133 -4.35 8.35 9.62
CA VAL A 133 -4.31 9.51 8.73
C VAL A 133 -3.43 9.19 7.53
N GLN A 134 -3.98 9.28 6.32
CA GLN A 134 -3.19 9.29 5.09
C GLN A 134 -2.82 10.72 4.67
N PRO A 135 -1.74 10.86 3.87
CA PRO A 135 -1.46 12.10 3.15
C PRO A 135 -2.66 12.52 2.31
N ARG A 136 -3.00 13.81 2.34
CA ARG A 136 -4.00 14.38 1.44
C ARG A 136 -3.25 15.09 0.34
N CYS A 137 -3.32 14.56 -0.87
CA CYS A 137 -2.60 15.12 -2.01
C CYS A 137 -3.54 15.37 -3.19
N SER A 138 -3.18 16.36 -4.01
CA SER A 138 -3.81 16.67 -5.29
C SER A 138 -2.75 16.90 -6.36
N GLY A 139 -3.01 16.45 -7.59
CA GLY A 139 -2.17 16.67 -8.75
C GLY A 139 -2.83 17.62 -9.74
N LEU A 140 -2.09 18.61 -10.22
CA LEU A 140 -2.54 19.55 -11.25
C LEU A 140 -1.58 19.54 -12.44
N PRO A 141 -2.08 19.58 -13.68
CA PRO A 141 -1.21 19.68 -14.83
C PRO A 141 -0.75 21.13 -15.00
N TYR A 142 0.51 21.35 -15.37
CA TYR A 142 1.07 22.67 -15.68
C TYR A 142 1.98 22.62 -16.92
N LYS A 143 2.27 23.78 -17.51
CA LYS A 143 3.21 23.93 -18.63
C LYS A 143 4.58 24.38 -18.13
#